data_AF-A0A1M3TEA1-F1
#
_entry.id   AF-A0A1M3TEA1-F1
#
_cell.length_a   1.000
_cell.length_b   1.000
_cell.length_c   1.000
_cell.angle_alpha   90.00
_cell.angle_beta   90.00
_cell.angle_gamma   90.00
#
_symmetry.space_group_name_H-M   'P 1'
#
loop_
_entity.id
_entity.type
_entity.pdbx_description
1 polymer ?
#
loop_
_entity_poly.entity_id
_entity_poly.type
_entity_poly.pdbx_seq_one_letter_code
_entity_poly.pdbx_strand_id
1 'polypeptide(L)'
;MDRLPPELKLHVAGAVSDVSRGALRALSQVNRQWSQIVAPILYKNITLPLRSLESQNRILQLLDVSRILPHVKKLTLLARSYSTNLPIPDESIGDYLEQTLPEDIDVSLLCQYVGDWTPTIALVKRLPCLQQLTILAFARYAELLDVVAEVHPSCRVSIFTLSRFSPRWILYWSEWLRSPVLYAVTVICHDERHMRTFREDPDRALWDLLHQARQIKYLSLQISVKPFDWIISESTRWSPSQLSESEINEAPRAKLETLSLPLITKMTAAQLQRWSQMTDLAYLTEWAAGTIEEMTTLTAITELQPFRALKRLTLRLDQPKDSPCWPRAVQRMFRSLPPLNYLYLLGRYNPAILPTAVLKRHGPTLTELKLYYKRSQFQQINEARPLPLRKQSAPTFPSAVITNIAACCPALQTLCICVQRYRGHPIEAQTYDALAKFPVLQKLDLVLNCVAASKADGTPSPPRELTAYEQELFPYRFGQISKWTIRDSMINSAIDESLVKAIFNRILMGQQGRSLQLLRLHPHLGKFEPWMSTDTRNRLPVSAGEMIKELAGAWQVDWPRYGKPQLENRFRPSRDQEAVIIPKDGEIFESIWPSTREPKTWPLEWCSWPLQ
;
A
#
# COMPACT_ATOMS: atom_id res chain seq x y z
N MET A 1 23.63 23.86 21.04
CA MET A 1 22.56 23.99 20.03
C MET A 1 22.35 25.43 19.56
N ASP A 2 22.30 26.42 20.46
CA ASP A 2 21.97 27.81 20.08
C ASP A 2 23.04 28.54 19.28
N ARG A 3 24.31 28.14 19.42
CA ARG A 3 25.45 28.69 18.66
C ARG A 3 25.62 28.07 17.26
N LEU A 4 24.78 27.11 16.88
CA LEU A 4 24.88 26.50 15.55
C LEU A 4 24.45 27.50 14.45
N PRO A 5 25.16 27.53 13.31
CA PRO A 5 24.72 28.22 12.11
C PRO A 5 23.30 27.80 11.68
N PRO A 6 22.50 28.69 11.07
CA PRO A 6 21.15 28.40 10.60
C PRO A 6 21.06 27.18 9.67
N GLU A 7 22.08 26.94 8.84
CA GLU A 7 22.13 25.83 7.90
C GLU A 7 22.22 24.48 8.62
N LEU A 8 23.05 24.40 9.67
CA LEU A 8 23.16 23.21 10.50
C LEU A 8 21.90 23.00 11.34
N LYS A 9 21.30 24.08 11.85
CA LYS A 9 20.00 24.00 12.54
C LYS A 9 18.88 23.51 11.62
N LEU A 10 18.87 23.92 10.35
CA LEU A 10 17.91 23.44 9.36
C LEU A 10 18.10 21.95 9.08
N HIS A 11 19.35 21.48 8.95
CA HIS A 11 19.63 20.04 8.82
C HIS A 11 19.18 19.24 10.03
N VAL A 12 19.41 19.75 11.25
CA VAL A 12 18.91 19.11 12.47
C VAL A 12 17.39 19.09 12.50
N ALA A 13 16.72 20.20 12.16
CA ALA A 13 15.26 20.25 12.11
C ALA A 13 14.67 19.27 11.06
N GLY A 14 15.32 19.13 9.90
CA GLY A 14 14.97 18.13 8.90
C GLY A 14 15.10 16.70 9.46
N ALA A 15 16.25 16.37 10.04
CA ALA A 15 16.48 15.06 10.64
C ALA A 15 15.51 14.75 11.78
N VAL A 16 15.17 15.74 12.61
CA VAL A 16 14.17 15.59 13.69
C VAL A 16 12.76 15.41 13.11
N SER A 17 12.43 16.09 12.01
CA SER A 17 11.15 15.93 11.32
C SER A 17 10.96 14.51 10.79
N ASP A 18 12.03 13.86 10.33
CA ASP A 18 12.00 12.48 9.85
C ASP A 18 11.76 11.46 10.98
N VAL A 19 12.07 11.83 12.22
CA VAL A 19 11.94 10.96 13.40
C VAL A 19 10.62 11.19 14.13
N SER A 20 10.27 12.44 14.45
CA SER A 20 9.07 12.75 15.24
C SER A 20 8.60 14.20 15.09
N ARG A 21 7.35 14.37 14.66
CA ARG A 21 6.65 15.66 14.68
C ARG A 21 6.53 16.24 16.10
N GLY A 22 6.40 15.39 17.12
CA GLY A 22 6.37 15.82 18.52
C GLY A 22 7.70 16.41 18.97
N ALA A 23 8.81 15.76 18.61
CA ALA A 23 10.15 16.30 18.86
C ALA A 23 10.40 17.60 18.09
N LEU A 24 9.89 17.70 16.85
CA LEU A 24 9.96 18.93 16.07
C LEU A 24 9.17 20.08 16.71
N ARG A 25 7.96 19.81 17.25
CA ARG A 25 7.19 20.79 18.04
C ARG A 25 7.96 21.23 19.28
N ALA A 26 8.53 20.29 20.04
CA ALA A 26 9.35 20.63 21.21
C ALA A 26 10.55 21.50 20.82
N LEU A 27 11.23 21.18 19.71
CA LEU A 27 12.34 21.95 19.18
C LEU A 27 11.92 23.39 18.82
N SER A 28 10.74 23.57 18.22
CA SER A 28 10.21 24.89 17.89
C SER A 28 9.94 25.79 19.11
N GLN A 29 9.79 25.19 20.29
CA GLN A 29 9.52 25.89 21.55
C GLN A 29 10.81 26.28 22.31
N VAL A 30 11.97 25.79 21.88
CA VAL A 30 13.26 26.04 22.57
C VAL A 30 13.61 27.53 22.61
N ASN A 31 13.55 28.21 21.47
CA ASN A 31 13.71 29.68 21.37
C ASN A 31 13.21 30.21 20.02
N ARG A 32 13.24 31.54 19.86
CA ARG A 32 12.76 32.23 18.65
C ARG A 32 13.48 31.80 17.37
N GLN A 33 14.79 31.52 17.43
CA GLN A 33 15.54 31.10 16.24
C GLN A 33 15.13 29.69 15.80
N TRP A 34 15.01 28.74 16.73
CA TRP A 34 14.49 27.41 16.41
C TRP A 34 13.05 27.46 15.93
N SER A 35 12.20 28.30 16.54
CA SER A 35 10.84 28.54 16.07
C SER A 35 10.81 28.98 14.60
N GLN A 36 11.64 29.95 14.21
CA GLN A 36 11.73 30.44 12.83
C GLN A 36 12.25 29.39 11.84
N ILE A 37 13.22 28.57 12.25
CA ILE A 37 13.80 27.52 11.39
C ILE A 37 12.86 26.33 11.24
N VAL A 38 12.15 25.98 12.31
CA VAL A 38 11.26 24.82 12.35
C VAL A 38 9.89 25.13 11.75
N ALA A 39 9.37 26.35 11.88
CA ALA A 39 8.04 26.71 11.41
C ALA A 39 7.76 26.37 9.92
N PRO A 40 8.68 26.62 8.97
CA PRO A 40 8.51 26.20 7.57
C PRO A 40 8.39 24.69 7.35
N ILE A 41 8.94 23.88 8.26
CA ILE A 41 8.89 22.42 8.20
C ILE A 41 7.62 21.93 8.89
N LEU A 42 7.36 22.44 10.10
CA LEU A 42 6.26 22.02 10.96
C LEU A 42 4.89 22.36 10.38
N TYR A 43 4.76 23.56 9.81
CA TYR A 43 3.48 24.10 9.30
C TYR A 43 3.34 24.03 7.78
N LYS A 44 4.28 23.38 7.09
CA LYS A 44 4.21 23.16 5.63
C LYS A 44 2.89 22.53 5.21
N ASN A 45 2.46 21.54 5.99
CA ASN A 45 1.30 20.68 5.75
C ASN A 45 0.31 20.83 6.90
N ILE A 46 -0.86 21.38 6.62
CA ILE A 46 -1.95 21.50 7.59
C ILE A 46 -3.12 20.62 7.14
N THR A 47 -3.64 19.81 8.05
CA THR A 47 -4.89 19.07 7.86
C THR A 47 -5.98 19.65 8.74
N LEU A 48 -7.09 20.04 8.13
CA LEU A 48 -8.27 20.59 8.79
C LEU A 48 -9.40 19.58 8.74
N PRO A 49 -9.83 19.04 9.90
CA PRO A 49 -11.05 18.27 9.95
C PRO A 49 -12.24 19.21 9.72
N LEU A 50 -13.08 18.87 8.76
CA LEU A 50 -14.38 19.48 8.48
C LEU A 50 -15.48 18.72 9.23
N ARG A 51 -15.38 18.71 10.57
CA ARG A 51 -16.44 18.24 11.48
C ARG A 51 -17.43 19.40 11.74
N SER A 52 -18.44 19.22 12.60
CA SER A 52 -19.43 20.24 13.01
C SER A 52 -18.83 21.59 13.52
N LEU A 53 -19.63 22.47 14.16
CA LEU A 53 -19.26 23.83 14.61
C LEU A 53 -17.84 23.99 15.21
N GLU A 54 -17.31 23.00 15.91
CA GLU A 54 -15.94 23.02 16.46
C GLU A 54 -14.83 23.23 15.40
N SER A 55 -15.05 22.78 14.17
CA SER A 55 -14.08 22.92 13.07
C SER A 55 -14.00 24.35 12.56
N GLN A 56 -15.13 25.06 12.55
CA GLN A 56 -15.18 26.47 12.20
C GLN A 56 -14.39 27.29 13.22
N ASN A 57 -14.53 26.98 14.51
CA ASN A 57 -13.74 27.63 15.57
C ASN A 57 -12.23 27.39 15.40
N ARG A 58 -11.79 26.19 15.01
CA ARG A 58 -10.37 25.93 14.71
C ARG A 58 -9.86 26.71 13.50
N ILE A 59 -10.67 26.84 12.45
CA ILE A 59 -10.34 27.65 11.28
C ILE A 59 -10.20 29.13 11.69
N LEU A 60 -11.14 29.64 12.48
CA LEU A 60 -11.09 30.99 13.02
C LEU A 60 -9.85 31.22 13.90
N GLN A 61 -9.51 30.27 14.78
CA GLN A 61 -8.28 30.34 15.57
C GLN A 61 -7.02 30.38 14.69
N LEU A 62 -6.98 29.62 13.57
CA LEU A 62 -5.84 29.66 12.64
C LEU A 62 -5.73 31.01 11.93
N LEU A 63 -6.85 31.68 11.64
CA LEU A 63 -6.85 33.03 11.07
C LEU A 63 -6.20 34.05 12.03
N ASP A 64 -6.28 33.82 13.34
CA ASP A 64 -5.69 34.70 14.36
C ASP A 64 -4.18 34.47 14.51
N VAL A 65 -3.66 33.29 14.11
CA VAL A 65 -2.22 32.98 14.20
C VAL A 65 -1.49 33.34 12.90
N SER A 66 -1.30 34.64 12.67
CA SER A 66 -0.63 35.20 11.48
C SER A 66 0.80 34.68 11.24
N ARG A 67 1.45 34.12 12.26
CA ARG A 67 2.81 33.55 12.14
C ARG A 67 2.86 32.19 11.43
N ILE A 68 1.74 31.46 11.38
CA ILE A 68 1.68 30.12 10.78
C ILE A 68 1.41 30.20 9.27
N LEU A 69 0.45 31.06 8.88
CA LEU A 69 -0.09 31.13 7.52
C LEU A 69 0.97 31.29 6.40
N PRO A 70 2.05 32.10 6.57
CA PRO A 70 3.08 32.24 5.54
C PRO A 70 3.87 30.95 5.24
N HIS A 71 3.81 29.96 6.13
CA HIS A 71 4.56 28.71 5.99
C HIS A 71 3.73 27.58 5.38
N VAL A 72 2.40 27.76 5.27
CA VAL A 72 1.50 26.74 4.77
C VAL A 72 1.61 26.66 3.25
N LYS A 73 2.13 25.54 2.76
CA LYS A 73 2.22 25.25 1.32
C LYS A 73 1.15 24.25 0.88
N LYS A 74 0.67 23.43 1.81
CA LYS A 74 -0.28 22.36 1.53
C LYS A 74 -1.38 22.34 2.56
N LEU A 75 -2.62 22.35 2.07
CA LEU A 75 -3.82 22.30 2.88
C LEU A 75 -4.62 21.05 2.55
N THR A 76 -4.94 20.24 3.54
CA THR A 76 -5.83 19.08 3.41
C THR A 76 -7.11 19.35 4.18
N LEU A 77 -8.25 19.28 3.51
CA LEU A 77 -9.58 19.42 4.10
C LEU A 77 -10.22 18.04 4.21
N LEU A 78 -10.66 17.64 5.40
CA LEU A 78 -11.05 16.26 5.70
C LEU A 78 -12.42 16.16 6.34
N ALA A 79 -13.41 15.59 5.64
CA ALA A 79 -14.69 15.21 6.22
C ALA A 79 -14.75 13.68 6.42
N ARG A 80 -14.87 13.24 7.68
CA ARG A 80 -14.89 11.81 8.07
C ARG A 80 -16.15 11.43 8.84
N SER A 81 -16.57 10.17 8.69
CA SER A 81 -17.64 9.57 9.50
C SER A 81 -17.21 9.33 10.95
N TYR A 82 -18.12 9.52 11.91
CA TYR A 82 -17.88 9.40 13.36
C TYR A 82 -17.62 7.97 13.86
N SER A 83 -17.92 6.94 13.07
CA SER A 83 -18.09 5.58 13.57
C SER A 83 -16.82 4.72 13.63
N THR A 84 -15.64 5.24 13.29
CA THR A 84 -14.43 4.40 13.22
C THR A 84 -13.16 5.16 13.59
N ASN A 85 -12.43 4.62 14.57
CA ASN A 85 -11.05 5.00 14.82
C ASN A 85 -10.20 4.45 13.66
N LEU A 86 -9.69 5.32 12.79
CA LEU A 86 -8.57 4.93 11.94
C LEU A 86 -7.32 4.79 12.81
N PRO A 87 -6.36 3.94 12.43
CA PRO A 87 -5.08 3.83 13.12
C PRO A 87 -4.23 5.11 13.03
N ILE A 88 -4.73 6.15 12.35
CA ILE A 88 -4.02 7.39 12.02
C ILE A 88 -4.75 8.60 12.62
N PRO A 89 -4.06 9.45 13.40
CA PRO A 89 -4.57 10.76 13.77
C PRO A 89 -4.81 11.65 12.54
N ASP A 90 -5.93 12.37 12.48
CA ASP A 90 -6.28 13.24 11.35
C ASP A 90 -5.14 14.21 10.94
N GLU A 91 -4.34 14.68 11.90
CA GLU A 91 -3.19 15.58 11.70
C GLU A 91 -2.08 15.03 10.78
N SER A 92 -2.03 13.70 10.61
CA SER A 92 -0.99 13.01 9.82
C SER A 92 -1.47 12.53 8.45
N ILE A 93 -2.72 12.81 8.07
CA ILE A 93 -3.25 12.41 6.77
C ILE A 93 -2.55 13.14 5.63
N GLY A 94 -2.22 14.42 5.78
CA GLY A 94 -1.46 15.15 4.76
C GLY A 94 -0.11 14.47 4.46
N ASP A 95 0.61 14.06 5.50
CA ASP A 95 1.88 13.35 5.35
C ASP A 95 1.69 11.95 4.74
N TYR A 96 0.61 11.26 5.12
CA TYR A 96 0.22 9.98 4.52
C TYR A 96 -0.01 10.09 3.01
N LEU A 97 -0.76 11.09 2.55
CA LEU A 97 -1.05 11.31 1.13
C LEU A 97 0.22 11.63 0.32
N GLU A 98 1.21 12.28 0.93
CA GLU A 98 2.48 12.59 0.27
C GLU A 98 3.41 11.38 0.17
N GLN A 99 3.38 10.51 1.17
CA GLN A 99 4.28 9.37 1.28
C GLN A 99 3.71 8.11 0.62
N THR A 100 2.42 8.10 0.32
CA THR A 100 1.71 6.94 -0.20
C THR A 100 1.44 7.10 -1.68
N LEU A 101 1.65 6.03 -2.44
CA LEU A 101 1.39 6.02 -3.87
C LEU A 101 -0.13 6.10 -4.14
N PRO A 102 -0.57 6.76 -5.22
CA PRO A 102 -1.99 6.91 -5.52
C PRO A 102 -2.82 5.62 -5.45
N GLU A 103 -2.26 4.51 -5.95
CA GLU A 103 -2.90 3.18 -5.91
C GLU A 103 -2.96 2.54 -4.51
N ASP A 104 -2.12 2.98 -3.58
CA ASP A 104 -2.03 2.50 -2.19
C ASP A 104 -2.77 3.44 -1.21
N ILE A 105 -3.20 4.62 -1.69
CA ILE A 105 -4.01 5.55 -0.89
C ILE A 105 -5.36 4.88 -0.63
N ASP A 106 -5.67 4.75 0.64
CA ASP A 106 -6.98 4.31 1.12
C ASP A 106 -7.47 5.35 2.12
N VAL A 107 -8.43 6.15 1.66
CA VAL A 107 -9.13 7.13 2.49
C VAL A 107 -10.55 6.64 2.76
N SER A 108 -10.71 5.37 3.14
CA SER A 108 -12.02 4.84 3.52
C SER A 108 -12.73 5.78 4.51
N LEU A 109 -14.06 5.85 4.39
CA LEU A 109 -14.96 6.52 5.34
C LEU A 109 -15.01 8.05 5.24
N LEU A 110 -14.70 8.62 4.07
CA LEU A 110 -15.09 10.00 3.76
C LEU A 110 -16.61 10.14 3.87
N CYS A 111 -17.06 11.30 4.34
CA CYS A 111 -18.48 11.60 4.47
C CYS A 111 -18.86 12.86 3.69
N GLN A 112 -20.16 13.10 3.59
CA GLN A 112 -20.69 14.30 2.97
C GLN A 112 -20.51 15.51 3.91
N TYR A 113 -19.87 16.56 3.42
CA TYR A 113 -19.82 17.86 4.12
C TYR A 113 -20.95 18.74 3.60
N VAL A 114 -21.81 19.20 4.51
CA VAL A 114 -22.97 20.08 4.25
C VAL A 114 -22.82 21.42 4.98
N GLY A 115 -21.64 21.69 5.54
CA GLY A 115 -21.38 22.93 6.28
C GLY A 115 -21.04 24.11 5.38
N ASP A 116 -20.91 25.29 6.00
CA ASP A 116 -20.53 26.53 5.33
C ASP A 116 -19.03 26.54 4.97
N TRP A 117 -18.71 26.96 3.74
CA TRP A 117 -17.34 27.11 3.24
C TRP A 117 -16.71 28.46 3.56
N THR A 118 -17.50 29.45 4.00
CA THR A 118 -17.04 30.83 4.23
C THR A 118 -15.78 30.92 5.11
N PRO A 119 -15.65 30.22 6.26
CA PRO A 119 -14.43 30.27 7.07
C PRO A 119 -13.22 29.69 6.32
N THR A 120 -13.42 28.60 5.59
CA THR A 120 -12.37 27.94 4.79
C THR A 120 -11.91 28.85 3.64
N ILE A 121 -12.86 29.51 2.97
CA ILE A 121 -12.59 30.50 1.92
C ILE A 121 -11.77 31.66 2.48
N ALA A 122 -12.16 32.20 3.65
CA ALA A 122 -11.42 33.27 4.31
C ALA A 122 -9.98 32.85 4.68
N LEU A 123 -9.79 31.59 5.10
CA LEU A 123 -8.47 31.02 5.35
C LEU A 123 -7.64 30.93 4.07
N VAL A 124 -8.18 30.32 3.00
CA VAL A 124 -7.47 30.16 1.73
C VAL A 124 -7.01 31.52 1.18
N LYS A 125 -7.85 32.55 1.27
CA LYS A 125 -7.48 33.93 0.88
C LYS A 125 -6.25 34.47 1.61
N ARG A 126 -5.96 33.97 2.82
CA ARG A 126 -4.84 34.42 3.67
C ARG A 126 -3.61 33.48 3.66
N LEU A 127 -3.58 32.47 2.79
CA LEU A 127 -2.43 31.55 2.66
C LEU A 127 -1.53 31.94 1.49
N PRO A 128 -0.58 32.89 1.62
CA PRO A 128 0.15 33.48 0.49
C PRO A 128 1.06 32.50 -0.26
N CYS A 129 1.33 31.31 0.30
CA CYS A 129 2.24 30.33 -0.27
C CYS A 129 1.55 29.00 -0.60
N LEU A 130 0.21 28.99 -0.73
CA LEU A 130 -0.54 27.78 -1.01
C LEU A 130 -0.19 27.24 -2.41
N GLN A 131 0.38 26.03 -2.43
CA GLN A 131 0.79 25.33 -3.65
C GLN A 131 -0.11 24.13 -3.95
N GLN A 132 -0.70 23.52 -2.93
CA GLN A 132 -1.54 22.34 -3.07
C GLN A 132 -2.73 22.38 -2.10
N LEU A 133 -3.90 22.07 -2.64
CA LEU A 133 -5.12 21.90 -1.87
C LEU A 133 -5.65 20.49 -2.12
N THR A 134 -5.90 19.73 -1.05
CA THR A 134 -6.50 18.39 -1.15
C THR A 134 -7.81 18.34 -0.40
N ILE A 135 -8.89 17.99 -1.10
CA ILE A 135 -10.23 17.92 -0.54
C ILE A 135 -10.63 16.45 -0.41
N LEU A 136 -10.63 15.98 0.84
CA LEU A 136 -11.07 14.65 1.28
C LEU A 136 -12.48 14.76 1.87
N ALA A 137 -13.45 15.16 1.05
CA ALA A 137 -14.84 15.36 1.47
C ALA A 137 -15.79 15.26 0.27
N PHE A 138 -16.98 14.69 0.47
CA PHE A 138 -18.04 14.73 -0.55
C PHE A 138 -18.85 16.01 -0.35
N ALA A 139 -18.71 17.00 -1.23
CA ALA A 139 -19.34 18.31 -1.04
C ALA A 139 -19.52 19.05 -2.36
N ARG A 140 -20.19 20.21 -2.30
CA ARG A 140 -20.17 21.21 -3.36
C ARG A 140 -19.03 22.17 -3.07
N TYR A 141 -17.94 22.07 -3.82
CA TYR A 141 -16.72 22.87 -3.61
C TYR A 141 -16.49 23.92 -4.70
N ALA A 142 -17.47 24.17 -5.59
CA ALA A 142 -17.35 25.12 -6.70
C ALA A 142 -16.89 26.52 -6.24
N GLU A 143 -17.57 27.10 -5.25
CA GLU A 143 -17.22 28.41 -4.68
C GLU A 143 -15.79 28.46 -4.11
N LEU A 144 -15.36 27.37 -3.46
CA LEU A 144 -13.99 27.27 -2.95
C LEU A 144 -12.98 27.21 -4.10
N LEU A 145 -13.27 26.46 -5.16
CA LEU A 145 -12.39 26.36 -6.32
C LEU A 145 -12.28 27.67 -7.09
N ASP A 146 -13.37 28.44 -7.19
CA ASP A 146 -13.36 29.75 -7.84
C ASP A 146 -12.42 30.71 -7.10
N VAL A 147 -12.51 30.73 -5.76
CA VAL A 147 -11.59 31.53 -4.93
C VAL A 147 -10.14 31.05 -5.06
N VAL A 148 -9.90 29.74 -5.10
CA VAL A 148 -8.54 29.22 -5.29
C VAL A 148 -8.00 29.62 -6.67
N ALA A 149 -8.82 29.56 -7.72
CA ALA A 149 -8.42 29.97 -9.06
C ALA A 149 -8.10 31.47 -9.13
N GLU A 150 -8.85 32.31 -8.42
CA GLU A 150 -8.63 33.75 -8.35
C GLU A 150 -7.35 34.11 -7.56
N VAL A 151 -7.19 33.54 -6.36
CA VAL A 151 -6.15 33.95 -5.41
C VAL A 151 -4.85 33.17 -5.60
N HIS A 152 -4.95 31.90 -5.98
CA HIS A 152 -3.82 30.96 -6.10
C HIS A 152 -3.86 30.23 -7.46
N PRO A 153 -3.72 30.94 -8.60
CA PRO A 153 -3.88 30.35 -9.92
C PRO A 153 -2.88 29.21 -10.23
N SER A 154 -1.73 29.17 -9.54
CA SER A 154 -0.75 28.09 -9.66
C SER A 154 -0.98 26.92 -8.70
N CYS A 155 -1.98 27.00 -7.82
CA CYS A 155 -2.26 25.96 -6.84
C CYS A 155 -2.84 24.71 -7.53
N ARG A 156 -2.30 23.54 -7.17
CA ARG A 156 -2.79 22.25 -7.67
C ARG A 156 -3.85 21.72 -6.73
N VAL A 157 -5.09 21.60 -7.23
CA VAL A 157 -6.19 21.06 -6.44
C VAL A 157 -6.38 19.57 -6.73
N SER A 158 -6.47 18.79 -5.65
CA SER A 158 -6.75 17.35 -5.66
C SER A 158 -8.09 17.08 -4.98
N ILE A 159 -8.97 16.34 -5.64
CA ILE A 159 -10.35 16.14 -5.16
C ILE A 159 -10.65 14.65 -5.05
N PHE A 160 -11.25 14.25 -3.93
CA PHE A 160 -11.77 12.91 -3.72
C PHE A 160 -13.29 12.97 -3.75
N THR A 161 -13.90 12.36 -4.78
CA THR A 161 -15.35 12.39 -4.98
C THR A 161 -15.91 10.98 -4.91
N LEU A 162 -17.14 10.88 -4.42
CA LEU A 162 -17.88 9.63 -4.45
C LEU A 162 -18.55 9.47 -5.81
N SER A 163 -18.39 8.29 -6.42
CA SER A 163 -19.25 7.88 -7.51
C SER A 163 -20.60 7.48 -6.91
N ARG A 164 -21.52 8.44 -6.82
CA ARG A 164 -22.94 8.14 -6.58
C ARG A 164 -23.62 8.10 -7.93
N PHE A 165 -24.10 6.94 -8.31
CA PHE A 165 -24.72 6.68 -9.62
C PHE A 165 -26.13 7.30 -9.79
N SER A 166 -26.44 8.37 -9.07
CA SER A 166 -27.69 9.10 -9.20
C SER A 166 -27.54 10.25 -10.22
N PRO A 167 -28.51 10.46 -11.13
CA PRO A 167 -28.47 11.54 -12.14
C PRO A 167 -28.24 12.94 -11.55
N ARG A 168 -28.66 13.17 -10.31
CA ARG A 168 -28.42 14.44 -9.60
C ARG A 168 -26.94 14.70 -9.34
N TRP A 169 -26.12 13.65 -9.20
CA TRP A 169 -24.69 13.77 -8.92
C TRP A 169 -23.83 14.06 -10.15
N ILE A 170 -24.28 13.65 -11.34
CA ILE A 170 -23.64 14.03 -12.60
C ILE A 170 -23.75 15.55 -12.82
N LEU A 171 -24.87 16.15 -12.42
CA LEU A 171 -25.04 17.62 -12.44
C LEU A 171 -24.15 18.34 -11.41
N TYR A 172 -23.76 17.70 -10.31
CA TYR A 172 -22.80 18.30 -9.36
C TYR A 172 -21.37 18.30 -9.88
N TRP A 173 -21.00 17.41 -10.80
CA TRP A 173 -19.66 17.38 -11.38
C TRP A 173 -19.41 18.57 -12.32
N SER A 174 -20.40 18.96 -13.10
CA SER A 174 -20.24 20.01 -14.13
C SER A 174 -19.86 21.39 -13.56
N GLU A 175 -20.24 21.69 -12.31
CA GLU A 175 -19.95 22.98 -11.66
C GLU A 175 -18.45 23.19 -11.41
N TRP A 176 -17.71 22.16 -10.99
CA TRP A 176 -16.32 22.29 -10.56
C TRP A 176 -15.29 21.70 -11.53
N LEU A 177 -15.71 20.81 -12.44
CA LEU A 177 -14.84 20.19 -13.43
C LEU A 177 -14.17 21.19 -14.38
N ARG A 178 -14.80 22.34 -14.59
CA ARG A 178 -14.29 23.42 -15.44
C ARG A 178 -13.22 24.27 -14.76
N SER A 179 -12.97 24.05 -13.47
CA SER A 179 -11.98 24.83 -12.73
C SER A 179 -10.57 24.64 -13.31
N PRO A 180 -9.82 25.73 -13.56
CA PRO A 180 -8.48 25.66 -14.14
C PRO A 180 -7.42 25.16 -13.14
N VAL A 181 -7.70 25.24 -11.83
CA VAL A 181 -6.79 24.77 -10.77
C VAL A 181 -6.95 23.27 -10.46
N LEU A 182 -7.92 22.62 -11.09
CA LEU A 182 -8.17 21.19 -10.92
C LEU A 182 -7.05 20.38 -11.57
N TYR A 183 -6.25 19.72 -10.74
CA TYR A 183 -5.06 18.98 -11.16
C TYR A 183 -5.24 17.46 -11.06
N ALA A 184 -5.87 17.00 -9.97
CA ALA A 184 -6.04 15.59 -9.66
C ALA A 184 -7.47 15.27 -9.22
N VAL A 185 -8.01 14.15 -9.70
CA VAL A 185 -9.31 13.62 -9.27
C VAL A 185 -9.18 12.14 -8.91
N THR A 186 -9.64 11.80 -7.72
CA THR A 186 -9.80 10.43 -7.26
C THR A 186 -11.29 10.13 -7.09
N VAL A 187 -11.77 9.14 -7.82
CA VAL A 187 -13.16 8.67 -7.73
C VAL A 187 -13.20 7.47 -6.82
N ILE A 188 -14.01 7.55 -5.78
CA ILE A 188 -14.27 6.44 -4.86
C ILE A 188 -15.57 5.76 -5.30
N CYS A 189 -15.48 4.49 -5.66
CA CYS A 189 -16.62 3.62 -5.92
C CYS A 189 -16.84 2.70 -4.71
N HIS A 190 -18.07 2.57 -4.25
CA HIS A 190 -18.38 1.61 -3.19
C HIS A 190 -18.73 0.25 -3.78
N ASP A 191 -18.06 -0.79 -3.31
CA ASP A 191 -18.40 -2.17 -3.61
C ASP A 191 -19.50 -2.65 -2.64
N GLU A 192 -20.66 -3.00 -3.20
CA GLU A 192 -21.71 -3.69 -2.45
C GLU A 192 -21.33 -5.16 -2.38
N ARG A 193 -20.89 -5.63 -1.20
CA ARG A 193 -20.37 -7.00 -0.92
C ARG A 193 -21.21 -8.17 -1.47
N HIS A 194 -22.46 -7.94 -1.86
CA HIS A 194 -23.37 -8.94 -2.41
C HIS A 194 -23.34 -9.03 -3.94
N MET A 195 -22.85 -8.00 -4.64
CA MET A 195 -22.69 -7.99 -6.10
C MET A 195 -21.25 -8.40 -6.43
N ARG A 196 -21.01 -9.69 -6.63
CA ARG A 196 -19.67 -10.28 -6.94
C ARG A 196 -18.99 -9.73 -8.22
N THR A 197 -19.64 -8.81 -8.90
CA THR A 197 -19.23 -8.11 -10.11
C THR A 197 -19.93 -6.75 -10.08
N PHE A 198 -19.18 -5.66 -10.24
CA PHE A 198 -19.81 -4.38 -10.58
C PHE A 198 -20.69 -4.61 -11.81
N ARG A 199 -21.94 -4.13 -11.78
CA ARG A 199 -22.85 -4.26 -12.94
C ARG A 199 -22.33 -3.49 -14.15
N GLU A 200 -21.47 -2.49 -13.93
CA GLU A 200 -20.83 -1.66 -14.94
C GLU A 200 -19.34 -1.49 -14.63
N ASP A 201 -18.55 -1.22 -15.65
CA ASP A 201 -17.11 -0.99 -15.51
C ASP A 201 -16.85 0.29 -14.70
N PRO A 202 -16.24 0.21 -13.50
CA PRO A 202 -16.07 1.38 -12.63
C PRO A 202 -15.21 2.47 -13.25
N ASP A 203 -14.42 2.14 -14.27
CA ASP A 203 -13.58 3.06 -15.03
C ASP A 203 -14.42 4.05 -15.88
N ARG A 204 -15.70 3.75 -16.13
CA ARG A 204 -16.61 4.63 -16.88
C ARG A 204 -16.74 6.01 -16.27
N ALA A 205 -16.83 6.08 -14.94
CA ALA A 205 -16.86 7.35 -14.22
C ALA A 205 -15.64 8.22 -14.53
N LEU A 206 -14.47 7.60 -14.73
CA LEU A 206 -13.24 8.31 -15.09
C LEU A 206 -13.31 8.87 -16.53
N TRP A 207 -13.90 8.12 -17.47
CA TRP A 207 -14.07 8.58 -18.85
C TRP A 207 -14.98 9.80 -18.93
N ASP A 208 -16.11 9.78 -18.22
CA ASP A 208 -17.08 10.88 -18.22
C ASP A 208 -16.49 12.16 -17.59
N LEU A 209 -15.65 12.02 -16.56
CA LEU A 209 -14.89 13.12 -15.98
C LEU A 209 -13.89 13.69 -16.98
N LEU A 210 -13.10 12.81 -17.62
CA LEU A 210 -12.03 13.24 -18.52
C LEU A 210 -12.59 13.90 -19.79
N HIS A 211 -13.76 13.48 -20.25
CA HIS A 211 -14.45 14.13 -21.37
C HIS A 211 -14.76 15.60 -21.06
N GLN A 212 -15.18 15.90 -19.83
CA GLN A 212 -15.55 17.24 -19.37
C GLN A 212 -14.35 18.08 -18.92
N ALA A 213 -13.30 17.45 -18.39
CA ALA A 213 -12.15 18.11 -17.78
C ALA A 213 -10.82 17.53 -18.30
N ARG A 214 -10.49 17.86 -19.56
CA ARG A 214 -9.29 17.36 -20.25
C ARG A 214 -7.96 17.93 -19.72
N GLN A 215 -8.02 18.99 -18.92
CA GLN A 215 -6.87 19.62 -18.28
C GLN A 215 -6.31 18.81 -17.09
N ILE A 216 -7.10 17.87 -16.55
CA ILE A 216 -6.70 17.01 -15.44
C ILE A 216 -5.41 16.27 -15.82
N LYS A 217 -4.50 16.14 -14.85
CA LYS A 217 -3.22 15.44 -15.02
C LYS A 217 -3.17 14.10 -14.29
N TYR A 218 -3.92 13.97 -13.19
CA TYR A 218 -3.90 12.79 -12.33
C TYR A 218 -5.32 12.29 -12.18
N LEU A 219 -5.54 11.04 -12.58
CA LEU A 219 -6.85 10.41 -12.50
C LEU A 219 -6.70 9.06 -11.80
N SER A 220 -7.47 8.86 -10.74
CA SER A 220 -7.45 7.63 -9.95
C SER A 220 -8.85 7.13 -9.66
N LEU A 221 -9.01 5.81 -9.71
CA LEU A 221 -10.17 5.10 -9.20
C LEU A 221 -9.77 4.39 -7.90
N GLN A 222 -10.65 4.43 -6.92
CA GLN A 222 -10.56 3.69 -5.67
C GLN A 222 -11.84 2.88 -5.50
N ILE A 223 -11.71 1.65 -5.03
CA ILE A 223 -12.86 0.80 -4.70
C ILE A 223 -12.82 0.56 -3.19
N SER A 224 -13.80 1.14 -2.48
CA SER A 224 -13.94 1.01 -1.04
C SER A 224 -15.08 0.07 -0.69
N VAL A 225 -14.87 -0.81 0.29
CA VAL A 225 -15.87 -1.79 0.72
C VAL A 225 -16.63 -1.22 1.92
N LYS A 226 -17.93 -0.91 1.76
CA LYS A 226 -18.73 -0.38 2.86
C LYS A 226 -18.72 -1.30 4.11
N PRO A 227 -18.65 -0.74 5.33
CA PRO A 227 -19.05 -1.43 6.55
C PRO A 227 -20.51 -1.85 6.46
N PHE A 228 -20.88 -2.95 7.13
CA PHE A 228 -22.18 -3.62 7.05
C PHE A 228 -23.40 -2.70 7.31
N ASP A 229 -23.22 -1.54 7.93
CA ASP A 229 -24.32 -0.70 8.44
C ASP A 229 -24.81 0.41 7.49
N TRP A 230 -24.20 0.57 6.32
CA TRP A 230 -24.55 1.64 5.36
C TRP A 230 -25.31 1.09 4.15
N ILE A 231 -26.47 0.48 4.42
CA ILE A 231 -27.43 0.07 3.38
C ILE A 231 -28.08 1.35 2.82
N ILE A 232 -27.45 1.96 1.83
CA ILE A 232 -28.15 2.90 0.95
C ILE A 232 -28.61 2.09 -0.25
N SER A 233 -29.89 1.74 -0.25
CA SER A 233 -30.58 0.92 -1.26
C SER A 233 -30.90 1.70 -2.54
N GLU A 234 -29.94 2.45 -3.08
CA GLU A 234 -30.11 3.10 -4.38
C GLU A 234 -29.17 2.44 -5.39
N SER A 235 -29.53 1.22 -5.79
CA SER A 235 -28.98 0.60 -6.99
C SER A 235 -29.50 1.37 -8.22
N THR A 236 -28.90 2.51 -8.50
CA THR A 236 -29.20 3.26 -9.72
C THR A 236 -28.42 2.60 -10.85
N ARG A 237 -29.18 2.10 -11.85
CA ARG A 237 -28.61 1.72 -13.15
C ARG A 237 -28.09 3.00 -13.80
N TRP A 238 -26.92 2.98 -14.44
CA TRP A 238 -26.65 4.05 -15.37
C TRP A 238 -27.68 3.96 -16.48
N SER A 239 -28.38 5.07 -16.72
CA SER A 239 -28.98 5.26 -18.03
C SER A 239 -27.82 5.37 -19.02
N PRO A 240 -27.81 4.61 -20.12
CA PRO A 240 -26.83 4.81 -21.17
C PRO A 240 -27.05 6.21 -21.75
N SER A 241 -26.29 7.21 -21.28
CA SER A 241 -25.94 8.32 -22.16
C SER A 241 -25.02 7.71 -23.22
N GLN A 242 -25.63 7.26 -24.32
CA GLN A 242 -24.90 6.96 -25.54
C GLN A 242 -24.31 8.30 -26.01
N LEU A 243 -23.06 8.55 -25.63
CA LEU A 243 -22.26 9.52 -26.36
C LEU A 243 -22.13 9.00 -27.79
N SER A 244 -22.41 9.86 -28.77
CA SER A 244 -22.22 9.50 -30.16
C SER A 244 -20.73 9.24 -30.42
N GLU A 245 -20.39 8.13 -31.08
CA GLU A 245 -19.00 7.83 -31.49
C GLU A 245 -18.39 8.97 -32.33
N SER A 246 -19.21 9.84 -32.94
CA SER A 246 -18.76 11.03 -33.66
C SER A 246 -18.13 12.10 -32.76
N GLU A 247 -18.63 12.31 -31.54
CA GLU A 247 -18.14 13.36 -30.61
C GLU A 247 -16.79 13.00 -29.97
N ILE A 248 -16.47 11.71 -29.90
CA ILE A 248 -15.21 11.20 -29.32
C ILE A 248 -14.04 11.39 -30.30
N ASN A 249 -14.28 11.27 -31.60
CA ASN A 249 -13.22 11.27 -32.61
C ASN A 249 -12.73 12.66 -33.02
N GLU A 250 -13.54 13.71 -32.85
CA GLU A 250 -13.18 15.08 -33.28
C GLU A 250 -12.48 15.91 -32.19
N ALA A 251 -12.52 15.45 -30.94
CA ALA A 251 -12.07 16.24 -29.80
C ALA A 251 -10.59 15.99 -29.43
N PRO A 252 -9.85 17.02 -28.95
CA PRO A 252 -8.45 16.85 -28.56
C PRO A 252 -8.33 15.85 -27.40
N ARG A 253 -7.38 14.91 -27.51
CA ARG A 253 -7.12 13.91 -26.47
C ARG A 253 -6.54 14.56 -25.21
N ALA A 254 -6.97 14.09 -24.05
CA ALA A 254 -6.43 14.53 -22.77
C ALA A 254 -4.95 14.13 -22.62
N LYS A 255 -4.18 14.93 -21.87
CA LYS A 255 -2.75 14.69 -21.63
C LYS A 255 -2.50 14.36 -20.16
N LEU A 256 -2.88 13.14 -19.78
CA LEU A 256 -2.70 12.62 -18.42
C LEU A 256 -1.23 12.28 -18.14
N GLU A 257 -0.77 12.58 -16.93
CA GLU A 257 0.54 12.21 -16.39
C GLU A 257 0.45 10.92 -15.56
N THR A 258 -0.67 10.73 -14.85
CA THR A 258 -0.93 9.56 -14.00
C THR A 258 -2.35 9.04 -14.23
N LEU A 259 -2.45 7.73 -14.51
CA LEU A 259 -3.71 6.98 -14.49
C LEU A 259 -3.57 5.82 -13.51
N SER A 260 -4.41 5.79 -12.47
CA SER A 260 -4.34 4.78 -11.42
C SER A 260 -5.66 4.03 -11.27
N LEU A 261 -5.66 2.75 -11.65
CA LEU A 261 -6.78 1.83 -11.46
C LEU A 261 -6.46 0.86 -10.31
N PRO A 262 -7.46 0.51 -9.48
CA PRO A 262 -7.29 -0.49 -8.42
C PRO A 262 -6.78 -1.81 -8.99
N LEU A 263 -5.89 -2.47 -8.25
CA LEU A 263 -5.35 -3.77 -8.66
C LEU A 263 -6.40 -4.88 -8.76
N ILE A 264 -7.64 -4.64 -8.32
CA ILE A 264 -8.77 -5.55 -8.51
C ILE A 264 -9.55 -5.30 -9.81
N THR A 265 -9.38 -4.14 -10.45
CA THR A 265 -10.01 -3.81 -11.73
C THR A 265 -9.31 -4.59 -12.84
N LYS A 266 -10.09 -5.26 -13.69
CA LYS A 266 -9.54 -5.99 -14.85
C LYS A 266 -9.30 -5.00 -16.00
N MET A 267 -8.14 -5.09 -16.63
CA MET A 267 -7.77 -4.38 -17.85
C MET A 267 -7.85 -5.31 -19.08
N THR A 268 -8.67 -4.91 -20.04
CA THR A 268 -8.94 -5.60 -21.30
C THR A 268 -8.38 -4.82 -22.48
N ALA A 269 -8.18 -5.48 -23.62
CA ALA A 269 -7.79 -4.80 -24.86
C ALA A 269 -8.80 -3.69 -25.26
N ALA A 270 -10.10 -3.93 -25.07
CA ALA A 270 -11.15 -2.95 -25.37
C ALA A 270 -11.08 -1.71 -24.46
N GLN A 271 -10.85 -1.89 -23.16
CA GLN A 271 -10.64 -0.77 -22.23
C GLN A 271 -9.39 0.03 -22.61
N LEU A 272 -8.28 -0.64 -22.93
CA LEU A 272 -7.06 0.04 -23.36
C LEU A 272 -7.26 0.87 -24.64
N GLN A 273 -7.95 0.30 -25.63
CA GLN A 273 -8.29 1.01 -26.87
C GLN A 273 -9.15 2.24 -26.57
N ARG A 274 -10.15 2.10 -25.71
CA ARG A 274 -11.02 3.22 -25.29
C ARG A 274 -10.23 4.32 -24.57
N TRP A 275 -9.31 3.94 -23.67
CA TRP A 275 -8.37 4.90 -23.06
C TRP A 275 -7.49 5.61 -24.08
N SER A 276 -7.01 4.90 -25.12
CA SER A 276 -6.19 5.48 -26.19
C SER A 276 -6.95 6.47 -27.10
N GLN A 277 -8.28 6.34 -27.17
CA GLN A 277 -9.14 7.30 -27.89
C GLN A 277 -9.30 8.59 -27.09
N MET A 278 -9.46 8.49 -25.77
CA MET A 278 -9.73 9.63 -24.88
C MET A 278 -8.47 10.38 -24.44
N THR A 279 -7.34 9.67 -24.37
CA THR A 279 -6.08 10.16 -23.79
C THR A 279 -4.92 9.91 -24.73
N ASP A 280 -4.02 10.88 -24.85
CA ASP A 280 -2.69 10.65 -25.42
C ASP A 280 -1.81 9.96 -24.36
N LEU A 281 -1.80 8.62 -24.41
CA LEU A 281 -1.07 7.76 -23.49
C LEU A 281 0.45 7.97 -23.54
N ALA A 282 0.98 8.68 -24.54
CA ALA A 282 2.42 8.95 -24.64
C ALA A 282 2.92 9.86 -23.50
N TYR A 283 2.03 10.69 -22.93
CA TYR A 283 2.33 11.59 -21.81
C TYR A 283 2.27 10.90 -20.44
N LEU A 284 1.73 9.68 -20.35
CA LEU A 284 1.66 8.97 -19.08
C LEU A 284 3.06 8.64 -18.58
N THR A 285 3.36 9.14 -17.38
CA THR A 285 4.58 8.88 -16.64
C THR A 285 4.39 7.80 -15.58
N GLU A 286 3.16 7.64 -15.09
CA GLU A 286 2.78 6.66 -14.08
C GLU A 286 1.49 5.96 -14.50
N TRP A 287 1.49 4.64 -14.44
CA TRP A 287 0.31 3.85 -14.76
C TRP A 287 0.13 2.71 -13.77
N ALA A 288 -0.98 2.74 -13.02
CA ALA A 288 -1.49 1.57 -12.31
C ALA A 288 -2.58 0.93 -13.16
N ALA A 289 -2.25 -0.17 -13.84
CA ALA A 289 -3.07 -0.76 -14.88
C ALA A 289 -4.22 -1.64 -14.37
N GLY A 290 -4.24 -1.97 -13.08
CA GLY A 290 -5.12 -3.00 -12.54
C GLY A 290 -4.57 -4.42 -12.76
N THR A 291 -5.46 -5.37 -13.01
CA THR A 291 -5.15 -6.78 -13.33
C THR A 291 -5.23 -7.06 -14.82
N ILE A 292 -4.20 -7.68 -15.37
CA ILE A 292 -4.20 -8.25 -16.72
C ILE A 292 -4.26 -9.78 -16.60
N GLU A 293 -5.37 -10.34 -17.09
CA GLU A 293 -5.62 -11.79 -17.14
C GLU A 293 -5.68 -12.33 -18.57
N GLU A 294 -5.56 -11.48 -19.60
CA GLU A 294 -5.79 -11.88 -21.00
C GLU A 294 -4.60 -11.58 -21.89
N MET A 295 -4.26 -12.53 -22.76
CA MET A 295 -3.14 -12.38 -23.70
C MET A 295 -3.41 -11.29 -24.75
N THR A 296 -4.67 -11.10 -25.13
CA THR A 296 -5.13 -10.04 -26.05
C THR A 296 -4.78 -8.65 -25.53
N THR A 297 -4.91 -8.39 -24.23
CA THR A 297 -4.50 -7.12 -23.61
C THR A 297 -2.99 -6.90 -23.73
N LEU A 298 -2.18 -7.92 -23.45
CA LEU A 298 -0.72 -7.83 -23.59
C LEU A 298 -0.30 -7.53 -25.04
N THR A 299 -0.96 -8.19 -25.99
CA THR A 299 -0.76 -7.97 -27.42
C THR A 299 -1.16 -6.55 -27.83
N ALA A 300 -2.31 -6.06 -27.38
CA ALA A 300 -2.77 -4.70 -27.66
C ALA A 300 -1.78 -3.63 -27.16
N ILE A 301 -1.22 -3.80 -25.95
CA ILE A 301 -0.16 -2.89 -25.44
C ILE A 301 1.10 -2.94 -26.32
N THR A 302 1.44 -4.13 -26.82
CA THR A 302 2.60 -4.33 -27.69
C THR A 302 2.41 -3.66 -29.05
N GLU A 303 1.22 -3.79 -29.64
CA GLU A 303 0.89 -3.27 -30.97
C GLU A 303 0.68 -1.75 -30.96
N LEU A 304 -0.02 -1.23 -29.95
CA LEU A 304 -0.27 0.21 -29.82
C LEU A 304 0.99 1.01 -29.47
N GLN A 305 1.97 0.38 -28.80
CA GLN A 305 3.14 1.02 -28.19
C GLN A 305 2.81 2.39 -27.56
N PRO A 306 1.81 2.43 -26.66
CA PRO A 306 1.15 3.69 -26.35
C PRO A 306 1.99 4.62 -25.47
N PHE A 307 3.08 4.12 -24.87
CA PHE A 307 3.82 4.81 -23.83
C PHE A 307 5.18 5.29 -24.32
N ARG A 308 5.47 6.59 -24.13
CA ARG A 308 6.80 7.19 -24.41
C ARG A 308 7.49 7.72 -23.16
N ALA A 309 6.71 8.26 -22.21
CA ALA A 309 7.23 8.87 -20.99
C ALA A 309 7.11 8.01 -19.72
N LEU A 310 6.60 6.77 -19.84
CA LEU A 310 6.30 5.92 -18.69
C LEU A 310 7.56 5.57 -17.88
N LYS A 311 7.56 5.91 -16.60
CA LYS A 311 8.66 5.64 -15.66
C LYS A 311 8.24 4.70 -14.54
N ARG A 312 6.96 4.70 -14.19
CA ARG A 312 6.41 3.93 -13.07
C ARG A 312 5.25 3.08 -13.55
N LEU A 313 5.32 1.78 -13.27
CA LEU A 313 4.30 0.83 -13.66
C LEU A 313 3.89 -0.03 -12.47
N THR A 314 2.59 -0.06 -12.20
CA THR A 314 1.96 -0.92 -11.20
C THR A 314 0.91 -1.80 -11.86
N LEU A 315 1.04 -3.12 -11.77
CA LEU A 315 0.06 -4.03 -12.35
C LEU A 315 0.07 -5.40 -11.69
N ARG A 316 -1.03 -6.12 -11.87
CA ARG A 316 -1.16 -7.52 -11.50
C ARG A 316 -1.22 -8.40 -12.74
N LEU A 317 -0.33 -9.39 -12.86
CA LEU A 317 -0.39 -10.43 -13.90
C LEU A 317 -0.93 -11.72 -13.29
N ASP A 318 -2.11 -12.13 -13.73
CA ASP A 318 -2.66 -13.44 -13.39
C ASP A 318 -2.64 -14.31 -14.66
N GLN A 319 -1.66 -15.21 -14.75
CA GLN A 319 -1.50 -16.09 -15.89
C GLN A 319 -2.74 -16.98 -16.07
N PRO A 320 -3.34 -17.03 -17.28
CA PRO A 320 -4.40 -17.99 -17.58
C PRO A 320 -3.92 -19.42 -17.41
N LYS A 321 -4.82 -20.29 -16.94
CA LYS A 321 -4.59 -21.73 -17.00
C LYS A 321 -4.31 -22.13 -18.46
N ASP A 322 -3.29 -22.96 -18.66
CA ASP A 322 -2.96 -23.56 -19.96
C ASP A 322 -2.57 -22.56 -21.08
N SER A 323 -1.91 -21.45 -20.74
CA SER A 323 -1.37 -20.52 -21.74
C SER A 323 0.18 -20.59 -21.82
N PRO A 324 0.75 -21.52 -22.62
CA PRO A 324 2.21 -21.65 -22.75
C PRO A 324 2.85 -20.43 -23.44
N CYS A 325 2.08 -19.69 -24.24
CA CYS A 325 2.54 -18.46 -24.91
C CYS A 325 2.59 -17.24 -23.98
N TRP A 326 2.01 -17.32 -22.78
CA TRP A 326 1.91 -16.20 -21.84
C TRP A 326 3.26 -15.55 -21.51
N PRO A 327 4.34 -16.29 -21.15
CA PRO A 327 5.64 -15.67 -20.87
C PRO A 327 6.19 -14.88 -22.06
N ARG A 328 5.97 -15.35 -23.29
CA ARG A 328 6.41 -14.67 -24.51
C ARG A 328 5.59 -13.39 -24.77
N ALA A 329 4.29 -13.42 -24.51
CA ALA A 329 3.43 -12.23 -24.60
C ALA A 329 3.83 -11.16 -23.56
N VAL A 330 4.08 -11.57 -22.31
CA VAL A 330 4.59 -10.69 -21.25
C VAL A 330 5.93 -10.07 -21.66
N GLN A 331 6.85 -10.88 -22.18
CA GLN A 331 8.14 -10.38 -22.67
C GLN A 331 7.99 -9.35 -23.79
N ARG A 332 7.09 -9.57 -24.75
CA ARG A 332 6.83 -8.63 -25.84
C ARG A 332 6.24 -7.32 -25.33
N MET A 333 5.29 -7.39 -24.40
CA MET A 333 4.70 -6.21 -23.76
C MET A 333 5.77 -5.39 -23.04
N PHE A 334 6.56 -5.98 -22.14
CA PHE A 334 7.62 -5.22 -21.46
C PHE A 334 8.67 -4.67 -22.44
N ARG A 335 8.96 -5.39 -23.53
CA ARG A 335 9.81 -4.88 -24.62
C ARG A 335 9.18 -3.75 -25.45
N SER A 336 7.88 -3.47 -25.35
CA SER A 336 7.33 -2.26 -25.98
C SER A 336 7.41 -1.03 -25.07
N LEU A 337 7.62 -1.23 -23.76
CA LEU A 337 7.66 -0.14 -22.78
C LEU A 337 9.02 0.57 -22.72
N PRO A 338 9.07 1.88 -22.46
CA PRO A 338 10.32 2.56 -22.12
C PRO A 338 10.99 1.96 -20.86
N PRO A 339 12.31 2.14 -20.66
CA PRO A 339 12.99 1.74 -19.43
C PRO A 339 12.31 2.34 -18.20
N LEU A 340 12.03 1.50 -17.20
CA LEU A 340 11.26 1.88 -16.01
C LEU A 340 12.21 2.16 -14.85
N ASN A 341 11.84 3.11 -13.99
CA ASN A 341 12.56 3.40 -12.74
C ASN A 341 11.89 2.74 -11.53
N TYR A 342 10.60 2.44 -11.64
CA TYR A 342 9.77 1.80 -10.63
C TYR A 342 8.90 0.72 -11.27
N LEU A 343 8.89 -0.47 -10.68
CA LEU A 343 7.99 -1.55 -11.06
C LEU A 343 7.34 -2.19 -9.83
N TYR A 344 6.02 -2.22 -9.81
CA TYR A 344 5.23 -2.98 -8.85
C TYR A 344 4.45 -4.08 -9.57
N LEU A 345 4.95 -5.30 -9.47
CA LEU A 345 4.44 -6.45 -10.21
C LEU A 345 3.86 -7.50 -9.27
N LEU A 346 2.53 -7.58 -9.22
CA LEU A 346 1.79 -8.56 -8.44
C LEU A 346 1.20 -9.68 -9.31
N GLY A 347 0.59 -10.65 -8.66
CA GLY A 347 -0.27 -11.66 -9.30
C GLY A 347 0.32 -13.06 -9.31
N ARG A 348 -0.33 -13.94 -10.07
CA ARG A 348 0.05 -15.36 -10.20
C ARG A 348 0.83 -15.57 -11.49
N TYR A 349 2.15 -15.47 -11.39
CA TYR A 349 3.08 -15.74 -12.48
C TYR A 349 4.27 -16.55 -12.00
N ASN A 350 4.92 -17.27 -12.90
CA ASN A 350 6.16 -17.99 -12.59
C ASN A 350 7.30 -16.98 -12.34
N PRO A 351 7.94 -16.95 -11.15
CA PRO A 351 9.07 -16.06 -10.86
C PRO A 351 10.18 -16.02 -11.90
N ALA A 352 10.41 -17.14 -12.60
CA ALA A 352 11.48 -17.25 -13.61
C ALA A 352 11.27 -16.32 -14.83
N ILE A 353 10.04 -15.83 -15.07
CA ILE A 353 9.80 -14.86 -16.14
C ILE A 353 10.42 -13.50 -15.80
N LEU A 354 10.58 -13.17 -14.52
CA LEU A 354 10.96 -11.83 -14.11
C LEU A 354 12.37 -11.46 -14.62
N PRO A 355 13.45 -12.24 -14.38
CA PRO A 355 14.77 -11.92 -14.93
C PRO A 355 14.81 -11.91 -16.47
N THR A 356 14.11 -12.85 -17.12
CA THR A 356 14.26 -13.14 -18.56
C THR A 356 13.35 -12.30 -19.46
N ALA A 357 12.10 -12.07 -19.05
CA ALA A 357 11.09 -11.35 -19.80
C ALA A 357 11.05 -9.86 -19.46
N VAL A 358 11.38 -9.49 -18.22
CA VAL A 358 11.18 -8.13 -17.69
C VAL A 358 12.51 -7.43 -17.40
N LEU A 359 13.29 -7.96 -16.46
CA LEU A 359 14.43 -7.23 -15.90
C LEU A 359 15.62 -7.13 -16.85
N LYS A 360 15.75 -8.01 -17.85
CA LYS A 360 16.78 -7.85 -18.89
C LYS A 360 16.72 -6.48 -19.59
N ARG A 361 15.53 -5.88 -19.72
CA ARG A 361 15.34 -4.54 -20.32
C ARG A 361 15.28 -3.44 -19.27
N HIS A 362 14.49 -3.62 -18.21
CA HIS A 362 14.20 -2.56 -17.25
C HIS A 362 15.15 -2.53 -16.06
N GLY A 363 15.80 -3.66 -15.74
CA GLY A 363 16.68 -3.82 -14.58
C GLY A 363 17.77 -2.75 -14.44
N PRO A 364 18.49 -2.36 -15.51
CA PRO A 364 19.53 -1.32 -15.41
C PRO A 364 19.05 0.04 -14.91
N THR A 365 17.79 0.40 -15.14
CA THR A 365 17.21 1.69 -14.72
C THR A 365 16.34 1.60 -13.46
N LEU A 366 15.98 0.38 -13.04
CA LEU A 366 15.09 0.17 -11.90
C LEU A 366 15.79 0.53 -10.58
N THR A 367 15.20 1.51 -9.89
CA THR A 367 15.60 1.95 -8.54
C THR A 367 14.73 1.33 -7.45
N GLU A 368 13.49 0.98 -7.80
CA GLU A 368 12.52 0.37 -6.88
C GLU A 368 11.78 -0.78 -7.57
N LEU A 369 11.72 -1.93 -6.88
CA LEU A 369 11.04 -3.13 -7.35
C LEU A 369 10.18 -3.71 -6.23
N LYS A 370 8.87 -3.77 -6.45
CA LYS A 370 7.93 -4.39 -5.52
C LYS A 370 7.29 -5.62 -6.16
N LEU A 371 7.45 -6.76 -5.51
CA LEU A 371 6.99 -8.07 -6.01
C LEU A 371 5.97 -8.72 -5.07
N TYR A 372 5.63 -8.04 -3.97
CA TYR A 372 4.66 -8.52 -3.01
C TYR A 372 3.79 -7.37 -2.51
N TYR A 373 2.53 -7.67 -2.24
CA TYR A 373 1.59 -6.69 -1.73
C TYR A 373 1.87 -6.41 -0.26
N LYS A 374 2.36 -5.23 0.04
CA LYS A 374 2.48 -4.76 1.42
C LYS A 374 1.14 -4.19 1.85
N ARG A 375 0.46 -4.85 2.79
CA ARG A 375 -0.65 -4.23 3.50
C ARG A 375 -0.10 -2.99 4.20
N SER A 376 -0.52 -1.80 3.80
CA SER A 376 -0.11 -0.60 4.50
C SER A 376 -0.68 -0.66 5.92
N GLN A 377 0.07 -0.18 6.91
CA GLN A 377 -0.41 -0.02 8.30
C GLN A 377 -1.66 0.89 8.41
N PHE A 378 -2.04 1.49 7.30
CA PHE A 378 -3.07 2.49 7.11
C PHE A 378 -4.37 1.89 6.54
N GLN A 379 -4.30 0.71 5.91
CA GLN A 379 -5.48 0.00 5.39
C GLN A 379 -6.18 -0.76 6.53
N GLN A 380 -7.42 -0.34 6.82
CA GLN A 380 -8.26 -1.04 7.79
C GLN A 380 -8.52 -2.49 7.36
N ILE A 381 -8.78 -3.33 8.36
CA ILE A 381 -8.92 -4.77 8.18
C ILE A 381 -10.14 -5.18 7.35
N ASN A 382 -11.07 -4.25 7.14
CA ASN A 382 -12.34 -4.51 6.48
C ASN A 382 -12.33 -4.38 4.95
N GLU A 383 -11.33 -3.73 4.34
CA GLU A 383 -11.32 -3.47 2.88
C GLU A 383 -10.46 -4.46 2.09
N ALA A 384 -9.61 -5.23 2.78
CA ALA A 384 -8.97 -6.41 2.20
C ALA A 384 -9.98 -7.56 2.01
N ARG A 385 -11.26 -7.33 1.74
CA ARG A 385 -12.26 -8.40 1.56
C ARG A 385 -12.39 -8.93 0.11
N PRO A 386 -12.09 -8.19 -0.98
CA PRO A 386 -12.16 -8.79 -2.31
C PRO A 386 -10.90 -9.61 -2.68
N LEU A 387 -9.72 -9.20 -2.21
CA LEU A 387 -8.45 -9.83 -2.57
C LEU A 387 -8.16 -11.22 -1.94
N PRO A 388 -8.57 -11.57 -0.70
CA PRO A 388 -8.24 -12.87 -0.10
C PRO A 388 -9.20 -13.99 -0.50
N LEU A 389 -10.33 -13.69 -1.18
CA LEU A 389 -11.21 -14.73 -1.70
C LEU A 389 -10.61 -15.44 -2.93
N ARG A 390 -9.69 -14.80 -3.67
CA ARG A 390 -8.79 -15.49 -4.59
C ARG A 390 -7.50 -15.85 -3.86
N LYS A 391 -7.58 -16.92 -3.07
CA LYS A 391 -6.49 -17.60 -2.35
C LYS A 391 -5.26 -17.86 -3.24
N GLN A 392 -4.36 -16.89 -3.38
CA GLN A 392 -2.91 -17.09 -3.53
C GLN A 392 -2.19 -15.74 -3.61
N SER A 393 -1.33 -15.55 -2.61
CA SER A 393 -0.39 -14.46 -2.45
C SER A 393 0.59 -14.41 -3.63
N ALA A 394 1.17 -13.23 -3.87
CA ALA A 394 2.25 -13.03 -4.82
C ALA A 394 3.35 -14.12 -4.69
N PRO A 395 4.08 -14.42 -5.78
CA PRO A 395 4.86 -15.63 -5.85
C PRO A 395 6.04 -15.59 -4.87
N THR A 396 6.46 -16.77 -4.40
CA THR A 396 7.64 -16.91 -3.55
C THR A 396 8.88 -17.08 -4.41
N PHE A 397 9.94 -16.34 -4.11
CA PHE A 397 11.14 -16.27 -4.94
C PHE A 397 12.25 -17.17 -4.39
N PRO A 398 12.74 -18.17 -5.15
CA PRO A 398 13.88 -18.98 -4.75
C PRO A 398 15.21 -18.25 -4.96
N SER A 399 16.26 -18.67 -4.24
CA SER A 399 17.60 -18.08 -4.26
C SER A 399 18.20 -17.91 -5.67
N ALA A 400 18.02 -18.90 -6.55
CA ALA A 400 18.50 -18.84 -7.93
C ALA A 400 17.84 -17.71 -8.74
N VAL A 401 16.54 -17.51 -8.57
CA VAL A 401 15.82 -16.41 -9.24
C VAL A 401 16.25 -15.07 -8.66
N ILE A 402 16.40 -14.95 -7.34
CA ILE A 402 16.86 -13.73 -6.67
C ILE A 402 18.27 -13.34 -7.14
N THR A 403 19.17 -14.31 -7.28
CA THR A 403 20.52 -14.06 -7.83
C THR A 403 20.44 -13.47 -9.24
N ASN A 404 19.55 -13.98 -10.09
CA ASN A 404 19.36 -13.45 -11.45
C ASN A 404 18.72 -12.05 -11.44
N ILE A 405 17.79 -11.78 -10.52
CA ILE A 405 17.23 -10.43 -10.31
C ILE A 405 18.35 -9.46 -9.94
N ALA A 406 19.21 -9.82 -8.98
CA ALA A 406 20.33 -8.99 -8.55
C ALA A 406 21.28 -8.67 -9.71
N ALA A 407 21.60 -9.65 -10.55
CA ALA A 407 22.45 -9.47 -11.72
C ALA A 407 21.83 -8.53 -12.78
N CYS A 408 20.51 -8.50 -12.92
CA CYS A 408 19.84 -7.60 -13.85
C CYS A 408 19.66 -6.18 -13.30
N CYS A 409 19.69 -5.98 -11.99
CA CYS A 409 19.28 -4.74 -11.33
C CYS A 409 20.41 -4.06 -10.53
N PRO A 410 21.44 -3.50 -11.20
CA PRO A 410 22.60 -2.92 -10.53
C PRO A 410 22.30 -1.61 -9.78
N ALA A 411 21.22 -0.90 -10.13
CA ALA A 411 20.84 0.38 -9.52
C ALA A 411 19.73 0.26 -8.45
N LEU A 412 19.33 -0.95 -8.08
CA LEU A 412 18.17 -1.18 -7.22
C LEU A 412 18.44 -0.80 -5.77
N GLN A 413 17.68 0.18 -5.27
CA GLN A 413 17.82 0.72 -3.90
C GLN A 413 16.72 0.21 -2.97
N THR A 414 15.52 -0.02 -3.49
CA THR A 414 14.37 -0.51 -2.70
C THR A 414 13.81 -1.79 -3.30
N LEU A 415 13.69 -2.84 -2.48
CA LEU A 415 13.12 -4.13 -2.88
C LEU A 415 12.03 -4.55 -1.89
N CYS A 416 10.86 -4.93 -2.41
CA CYS A 416 9.86 -5.69 -1.66
C CYS A 416 9.69 -7.07 -2.30
N ILE A 417 9.96 -8.14 -1.56
CA ILE A 417 10.00 -9.51 -2.10
C ILE A 417 9.56 -10.55 -1.06
N CYS A 418 8.95 -11.64 -1.53
CA CYS A 418 8.54 -12.75 -0.68
C CYS A 418 9.45 -13.97 -0.83
N VAL A 419 9.90 -14.53 0.29
CA VAL A 419 10.77 -15.71 0.36
C VAL A 419 10.18 -16.76 1.30
N GLN A 420 10.53 -18.03 1.09
CA GLN A 420 10.02 -19.13 1.91
C GLN A 420 10.88 -19.34 3.15
N ARG A 421 10.25 -19.41 4.34
CA ARG A 421 10.91 -19.94 5.53
C ARG A 421 10.93 -21.47 5.46
N TYR A 422 12.08 -22.06 5.79
CA TYR A 422 12.30 -23.49 5.78
C TYR A 422 12.90 -23.97 7.10
N ARG A 423 12.33 -23.50 8.23
CA ARG A 423 12.75 -23.95 9.57
C ARG A 423 14.26 -23.72 9.81
N GLY A 424 14.85 -22.66 9.25
CA GLY A 424 16.29 -22.36 9.37
C GLY A 424 17.20 -23.21 8.47
N HIS A 425 16.65 -24.04 7.59
CA HIS A 425 17.41 -24.92 6.69
C HIS A 425 18.35 -24.12 5.74
N PRO A 426 19.49 -24.70 5.29
CA PRO A 426 20.46 -23.98 4.46
C PRO A 426 19.92 -23.38 3.15
N ILE A 427 18.85 -23.95 2.58
CA ILE A 427 18.16 -23.40 1.39
C ILE A 427 17.53 -22.02 1.68
N GLU A 428 17.00 -21.82 2.89
CA GLU A 428 16.53 -20.51 3.35
C GLU A 428 17.71 -19.55 3.46
N ALA A 429 18.82 -20.03 4.04
CA ALA A 429 20.04 -19.26 4.22
C ALA A 429 20.63 -18.75 2.88
N GLN A 430 20.66 -19.62 1.86
CA GLN A 430 21.04 -19.27 0.48
C GLN A 430 20.16 -18.18 -0.13
N THR A 431 18.90 -18.06 0.30
CA THR A 431 18.00 -17.02 -0.16
C THR A 431 18.41 -15.65 0.39
N TYR A 432 18.82 -15.59 1.67
CA TYR A 432 19.40 -14.38 2.24
C TYR A 432 20.77 -14.03 1.61
N ASP A 433 21.60 -15.04 1.31
CA ASP A 433 22.85 -14.84 0.59
C ASP A 433 22.61 -14.28 -0.83
N ALA A 434 21.54 -14.71 -1.50
CA ALA A 434 21.15 -14.16 -2.80
C ALA A 434 20.69 -12.70 -2.71
N LEU A 435 20.01 -12.31 -1.63
CA LEU A 435 19.63 -10.91 -1.36
C LEU A 435 20.85 -10.01 -1.07
N ALA A 436 21.94 -10.59 -0.59
CA ALA A 436 23.19 -9.85 -0.39
C ALA A 436 23.85 -9.43 -1.72
N LYS A 437 23.53 -10.09 -2.84
CA LYS A 437 24.14 -9.83 -4.15
C LYS A 437 23.70 -8.52 -4.80
N PHE A 438 22.73 -7.80 -4.23
CA PHE A 438 22.32 -6.50 -4.75
C PHE A 438 23.32 -5.42 -4.34
N PRO A 439 24.01 -4.75 -5.30
CA PRO A 439 25.18 -3.94 -4.99
C PRO A 439 24.86 -2.63 -4.24
N VAL A 440 23.67 -2.07 -4.42
CA VAL A 440 23.30 -0.76 -3.84
C VAL A 440 21.98 -0.79 -3.07
N LEU A 441 21.50 -1.98 -2.68
CA LEU A 441 20.24 -2.13 -1.95
C LEU A 441 20.33 -1.43 -0.59
N GLN A 442 19.39 -0.53 -0.33
CA GLN A 442 19.34 0.27 0.91
C GLN A 442 18.12 -0.07 1.76
N LYS A 443 16.99 -0.38 1.12
CA LYS A 443 15.72 -0.67 1.79
C LYS A 443 15.19 -2.02 1.31
N LEU A 444 14.95 -2.92 2.26
CA LEU A 444 14.41 -4.25 1.99
C LEU A 444 13.16 -4.48 2.84
N ASP A 445 12.00 -4.58 2.17
CA ASP A 445 10.77 -5.11 2.74
C ASP A 445 10.70 -6.61 2.40
N LEU A 446 11.10 -7.46 3.34
CA LEU A 446 11.17 -8.91 3.15
C LEU A 446 9.94 -9.58 3.75
N VAL A 447 9.13 -10.17 2.88
CA VAL A 447 7.97 -10.96 3.27
C VAL A 447 8.42 -12.40 3.48
N LEU A 448 8.24 -12.90 4.69
CA LEU A 448 8.60 -14.27 5.07
C LEU A 448 7.34 -15.13 4.96
N ASN A 449 7.25 -15.97 3.93
CA ASN A 449 6.19 -16.97 3.86
C ASN A 449 6.43 -18.01 4.95
N CYS A 450 5.58 -17.97 5.98
CA CYS A 450 5.67 -18.82 7.14
C CYS A 450 4.80 -20.08 7.01
N VAL A 451 3.98 -20.17 5.95
CA VAL A 451 3.20 -21.38 5.66
C VAL A 451 4.15 -22.55 5.41
N ALA A 452 3.86 -23.70 6.02
CA ALA A 452 4.61 -24.93 5.79
C ALA A 452 4.68 -25.25 4.29
N ALA A 453 5.90 -25.39 3.77
CA ALA A 453 6.11 -25.74 2.37
C ALA A 453 5.93 -27.24 2.19
N SER A 454 5.16 -27.61 1.16
CA SER A 454 4.91 -29.01 0.80
C SER A 454 5.24 -29.28 -0.66
N LYS A 455 5.58 -30.52 -0.97
CA LYS A 455 5.63 -31.03 -2.34
C LYS A 455 4.20 -31.33 -2.85
N ALA A 456 4.08 -31.68 -4.13
CA ALA A 456 2.81 -32.03 -4.76
C ALA A 456 2.16 -33.28 -4.14
N ASP A 457 2.98 -34.19 -3.59
CA ASP A 457 2.54 -35.39 -2.87
C ASP A 457 2.08 -35.11 -1.43
N GLY A 458 2.12 -33.86 -0.97
CA GLY A 458 1.73 -33.48 0.39
C GLY A 458 2.79 -33.73 1.45
N THR A 459 4.03 -34.04 1.09
CA THR A 459 5.14 -34.20 2.04
C THR A 459 5.87 -32.87 2.34
N PRO A 460 6.55 -32.74 3.49
CA PRO A 460 7.28 -31.51 3.85
C PRO A 460 8.41 -31.18 2.87
N SER A 461 8.63 -29.88 2.66
CA SER A 461 9.76 -29.34 1.91
C SER A 461 10.53 -28.31 2.76
N PRO A 462 11.85 -28.48 2.98
CA PRO A 462 12.68 -29.62 2.62
C PRO A 462 12.23 -30.92 3.31
N PRO A 463 12.57 -32.09 2.75
CA PRO A 463 12.19 -33.37 3.35
C PRO A 463 12.68 -33.48 4.79
N ARG A 464 11.82 -34.00 5.66
CA ARG A 464 12.18 -34.45 7.00
C ARG A 464 11.32 -35.64 7.39
N GLU A 465 11.79 -36.42 8.35
CA GLU A 465 11.00 -37.51 8.91
C GLU A 465 9.79 -36.95 9.68
N LEU A 466 8.67 -37.64 9.54
CA LEU A 466 7.41 -37.34 10.19
C LEU A 466 7.06 -38.48 11.14
N THR A 467 6.84 -38.15 12.41
CA THR A 467 6.32 -39.11 13.39
C THR A 467 4.87 -39.51 13.06
N ALA A 468 4.39 -40.64 13.59
CA ALA A 468 2.99 -41.05 13.41
C ALA A 468 2.01 -39.96 13.88
N TYR A 469 2.30 -39.33 15.03
CA TYR A 469 1.53 -38.21 15.57
C TYR A 469 1.43 -37.03 14.60
N GLU A 470 2.53 -36.69 13.92
CA GLU A 470 2.59 -35.56 13.00
C GLU A 470 1.86 -35.80 11.67
N GLN A 471 1.71 -37.05 11.27
CA GLN A 471 0.95 -37.45 10.08
C GLN A 471 -0.56 -37.41 10.33
N GLU A 472 -1.01 -37.46 11.58
CA GLU A 472 -2.42 -37.39 11.92
C GLU A 472 -3.08 -36.12 11.40
N LEU A 473 -4.33 -36.27 10.97
CA LEU A 473 -5.17 -35.17 10.52
C LEU A 473 -5.74 -34.41 11.72
N PHE A 474 -5.59 -33.10 11.68
CA PHE A 474 -6.09 -32.14 12.65
C PHE A 474 -7.31 -31.40 12.07
N PRO A 475 -8.45 -31.37 12.78
CA PRO A 475 -9.61 -30.60 12.36
C PRO A 475 -9.31 -29.09 12.48
N TYR A 476 -9.28 -28.39 11.35
CA TYR A 476 -9.06 -26.95 11.30
C TYR A 476 -10.25 -26.23 10.63
N ARG A 477 -10.37 -24.90 10.84
CA ARG A 477 -11.58 -24.11 10.48
C ARG A 477 -12.08 -24.27 9.04
N PHE A 478 -11.22 -24.69 8.09
CA PHE A 478 -11.55 -24.84 6.67
C PHE A 478 -11.29 -26.26 6.13
N GLY A 479 -11.26 -27.26 6.99
CA GLY A 479 -11.02 -28.66 6.64
C GLY A 479 -9.95 -29.32 7.51
N GLN A 480 -9.58 -30.54 7.16
CA GLN A 480 -8.51 -31.26 7.84
C GLN A 480 -7.14 -30.85 7.28
N ILE A 481 -6.17 -30.61 8.17
CA ILE A 481 -4.76 -30.40 7.82
C ILE A 481 -3.91 -31.33 8.67
N SER A 482 -2.76 -31.77 8.18
CA SER A 482 -1.86 -32.59 9.00
C SER A 482 -1.28 -31.77 10.16
N LYS A 483 -1.02 -32.41 11.32
CA LYS A 483 -0.38 -31.74 12.45
C LYS A 483 1.00 -31.20 12.10
N TRP A 484 1.76 -31.88 11.25
CA TRP A 484 3.07 -31.39 10.78
C TRP A 484 2.96 -30.03 10.07
N THR A 485 1.86 -29.76 9.36
CA THR A 485 1.65 -28.47 8.68
C THR A 485 1.53 -27.33 9.71
N ILE A 486 0.82 -27.58 10.81
CA ILE A 486 0.68 -26.61 11.91
C ILE A 486 2.03 -26.42 12.58
N ARG A 487 2.71 -27.52 12.91
CA ARG A 487 4.03 -27.51 13.56
C ARG A 487 5.06 -26.71 12.75
N ASP A 488 5.23 -27.01 11.48
CA ASP A 488 6.18 -26.33 10.60
C ASP A 488 5.79 -24.85 10.42
N SER A 489 4.50 -24.54 10.39
CA SER A 489 4.03 -23.15 10.33
C SER A 489 4.34 -22.38 11.62
N MET A 490 4.24 -23.02 12.80
CA MET A 490 4.66 -22.43 14.08
C MET A 490 6.17 -22.16 14.10
N ILE A 491 6.99 -23.14 13.70
CA ILE A 491 8.46 -22.97 13.64
C ILE A 491 8.84 -21.82 12.70
N ASN A 492 8.27 -21.81 11.50
CA ASN A 492 8.54 -20.76 10.52
C ASN A 492 8.06 -19.38 10.98
N SER A 493 6.99 -19.34 11.78
CA SER A 493 6.46 -18.11 12.34
C SER A 493 7.20 -17.67 13.60
N ALA A 494 7.99 -18.50 14.28
CA ALA A 494 8.81 -18.04 15.40
C ALA A 494 9.92 -17.09 14.91
N ILE A 495 9.68 -15.79 15.06
CA ILE A 495 10.60 -14.72 14.63
C ILE A 495 10.90 -13.83 15.83
N ASP A 496 12.03 -14.11 16.48
CA ASP A 496 12.56 -13.32 17.59
C ASP A 496 13.69 -12.38 17.13
N GLU A 497 14.18 -11.56 18.06
CA GLU A 497 15.25 -10.61 17.82
C GLU A 497 16.53 -11.28 17.31
N SER A 498 16.85 -12.48 17.80
CA SER A 498 18.05 -13.24 17.44
C SER A 498 18.03 -13.64 15.96
N LEU A 499 16.91 -14.17 15.47
CA LEU A 499 16.77 -14.49 14.06
C LEU A 499 16.77 -13.25 13.17
N VAL A 500 16.10 -12.18 13.59
CA VAL A 500 16.06 -10.92 12.85
C VAL A 500 17.48 -10.38 12.66
N LYS A 501 18.29 -10.38 13.74
CA LYS A 501 19.71 -10.03 13.69
C LYS A 501 20.50 -10.95 12.76
N ALA A 502 20.26 -12.27 12.82
CA ALA A 502 20.95 -13.23 11.96
C ALA A 502 20.65 -12.99 10.47
N ILE A 503 19.38 -12.78 10.11
CA ILE A 503 18.97 -12.46 8.73
C ILE A 503 19.61 -11.14 8.27
N PHE A 504 19.49 -10.08 9.08
CA PHE A 504 20.04 -8.77 8.76
C PHE A 504 21.56 -8.83 8.55
N ASN A 505 22.28 -9.45 9.48
CA ASN A 505 23.74 -9.57 9.40
C ASN A 505 24.17 -10.42 8.20
N ARG A 506 23.45 -11.51 7.90
CA ARG A 506 23.78 -12.37 6.75
C ARG A 506 23.67 -11.60 5.43
N ILE A 507 22.60 -10.83 5.25
CA ILE A 507 22.42 -9.99 4.05
C ILE A 507 23.47 -8.87 4.03
N LEU A 508 23.64 -8.15 5.13
CA LEU A 508 24.53 -7.00 5.19
C LEU A 508 26.00 -7.38 4.97
N MET A 509 26.46 -8.47 5.59
CA MET A 509 27.87 -8.90 5.50
C MET A 509 28.21 -9.50 4.14
N GLY A 510 27.24 -10.10 3.45
CA GLY A 510 27.41 -10.58 2.07
C GLY A 510 27.35 -9.46 1.02
N GLN A 511 26.88 -8.26 1.39
CA GLN A 511 26.68 -7.16 0.46
C GLN A 511 27.98 -6.39 0.19
N GLN A 512 28.31 -6.23 -1.10
CA GLN A 512 29.39 -5.33 -1.51
C GLN A 512 29.00 -3.89 -1.14
N GLY A 513 29.83 -3.22 -0.33
CA GLY A 513 29.60 -1.84 0.09
C GLY A 513 28.67 -1.65 1.30
N ARG A 514 28.04 -2.71 1.82
CA ARG A 514 27.23 -2.67 3.06
C ARG A 514 26.24 -1.50 3.09
N SER A 515 25.43 -1.36 2.04
CA SER A 515 24.54 -0.20 1.86
C SER A 515 23.16 -0.36 2.49
N LEU A 516 22.78 -1.56 2.92
CA LEU A 516 21.49 -1.86 3.53
C LEU A 516 21.30 -1.05 4.82
N GLN A 517 20.33 -0.13 4.82
CA GLN A 517 20.03 0.76 5.94
C GLN A 517 18.75 0.35 6.68
N LEU A 518 17.82 -0.30 5.98
CA LEU A 518 16.52 -0.65 6.51
C LEU A 518 16.12 -2.05 6.07
N LEU A 519 15.89 -2.94 7.04
CA LEU A 519 15.24 -4.23 6.83
C LEU A 519 13.91 -4.25 7.58
N ARG A 520 12.84 -4.60 6.87
CA ARG A 520 11.52 -4.85 7.46
C ARG A 520 11.12 -6.28 7.18
N LEU A 521 10.78 -7.02 8.23
CA LEU A 521 10.31 -8.39 8.14
C LEU A 521 8.80 -8.42 8.32
N HIS A 522 8.12 -8.98 7.33
CA HIS A 522 6.67 -9.11 7.31
C HIS A 522 6.31 -10.60 7.22
N PRO A 523 5.76 -11.21 8.28
CA PRO A 523 5.33 -12.59 8.17
C PRO A 523 4.08 -12.70 7.31
N HIS A 524 4.07 -13.70 6.42
CA HIS A 524 2.88 -14.14 5.71
C HIS A 524 2.43 -15.49 6.24
N LEU A 525 1.24 -15.51 6.84
CA LEU A 525 0.73 -16.66 7.61
C LEU A 525 -0.30 -17.48 6.82
N GLY A 526 -0.63 -17.07 5.58
CA GLY A 526 -1.57 -17.77 4.71
C GLY A 526 -2.93 -18.03 5.36
N LYS A 527 -3.33 -19.31 5.46
CA LYS A 527 -4.62 -19.73 6.06
C LYS A 527 -4.70 -19.49 7.59
N PHE A 528 -3.58 -19.15 8.22
CA PHE A 528 -3.50 -18.79 9.63
C PHE A 528 -3.61 -17.27 9.86
N GLU A 529 -3.71 -16.45 8.81
CA GLU A 529 -4.07 -15.05 8.96
C GLU A 529 -5.49 -14.94 9.55
N PRO A 530 -5.67 -14.32 10.73
CA PRO A 530 -6.97 -14.29 11.36
C PRO A 530 -7.94 -13.40 10.58
N TRP A 531 -9.17 -13.90 10.40
CA TRP A 531 -10.34 -13.04 10.29
C TRP A 531 -10.51 -12.37 11.64
N MET A 532 -10.38 -11.04 11.75
CA MET A 532 -10.59 -10.41 13.06
C MET A 532 -12.02 -10.66 13.52
N SER A 533 -12.13 -11.36 14.66
CA SER A 533 -13.17 -11.08 15.64
C SER A 533 -12.76 -9.77 16.30
N THR A 534 -13.21 -8.65 15.73
CA THR A 534 -13.36 -7.46 16.55
C THR A 534 -14.51 -7.78 17.50
N ASP A 535 -14.17 -7.85 18.78
CA ASP A 535 -15.09 -7.91 19.91
C ASP A 535 -15.19 -9.28 20.61
N THR A 536 -15.10 -9.17 21.94
CA THR A 536 -15.35 -10.14 23.02
C THR A 536 -14.33 -11.27 23.33
N ARG A 537 -13.53 -10.97 24.38
CA ARG A 537 -13.21 -11.77 25.59
C ARG A 537 -11.79 -12.33 25.72
N ASN A 538 -11.08 -11.81 26.73
CA ASN A 538 -9.98 -12.41 27.50
C ASN A 538 -10.33 -13.78 28.16
N ARG A 539 -11.33 -14.52 27.65
CA ARG A 539 -11.81 -15.78 28.23
C ARG A 539 -11.85 -16.95 27.24
N LEU A 540 -11.56 -16.73 25.95
CA LEU A 540 -11.49 -17.83 25.00
C LEU A 540 -10.09 -18.46 25.00
N PRO A 541 -10.00 -19.81 24.95
CA PRO A 541 -8.72 -20.49 24.82
C PRO A 541 -7.94 -20.03 23.58
N VAL A 542 -6.62 -19.94 23.70
CA VAL A 542 -5.73 -19.55 22.61
C VAL A 542 -5.58 -20.71 21.63
N SER A 543 -5.86 -20.42 20.36
CA SER A 543 -5.75 -21.37 19.24
C SER A 543 -4.37 -21.32 18.57
N ALA A 544 -4.02 -22.37 17.82
CA ALA A 544 -2.79 -22.42 17.02
C ALA A 544 -2.63 -21.20 16.08
N GLY A 545 -3.72 -20.70 15.49
CA GLY A 545 -3.67 -19.52 14.63
C GLY A 545 -3.33 -18.22 15.38
N GLU A 546 -3.83 -18.06 16.62
CA GLU A 546 -3.46 -16.93 17.48
C GLU A 546 -1.99 -17.03 17.92
N MET A 547 -1.53 -18.22 18.33
CA MET A 547 -0.12 -18.45 18.67
C MET A 547 0.79 -18.14 17.48
N ILE A 548 0.51 -18.69 16.30
CA ILE A 548 1.26 -18.44 15.06
C ILE A 548 1.39 -16.93 14.77
N LYS A 549 0.31 -16.17 14.96
CA LYS A 549 0.31 -14.72 14.75
C LYS A 549 1.23 -14.00 15.74
N GLU A 550 1.18 -14.38 17.01
CA GLU A 550 1.99 -13.74 18.05
C GLU A 550 3.48 -14.12 17.97
N LEU A 551 3.80 -15.35 17.54
CA LEU A 551 5.16 -15.79 17.23
C LEU A 551 5.82 -14.96 16.11
N ALA A 552 5.02 -14.56 15.12
CA ALA A 552 5.49 -13.97 13.85
C ALA A 552 6.06 -12.57 13.97
N GLY A 553 5.59 -11.78 14.94
CA GLY A 553 6.01 -10.39 15.10
C GLY A 553 5.88 -9.55 13.83
N ALA A 554 6.47 -8.35 13.83
CA ALA A 554 6.67 -7.54 12.63
C ALA A 554 7.89 -6.66 12.87
N TRP A 555 9.06 -7.14 12.46
CA TRP A 555 10.31 -6.55 12.88
C TRP A 555 10.82 -5.49 11.90
N GLN A 556 11.43 -4.45 12.45
CA GLN A 556 12.21 -3.48 11.70
C GLN A 556 13.62 -3.39 12.28
N VAL A 557 14.61 -3.36 11.39
CA VAL A 557 15.99 -3.07 11.69
C VAL A 557 16.38 -1.80 10.97
N ASP A 558 16.70 -0.76 11.73
CA ASP A 558 17.27 0.49 11.22
C ASP A 558 18.76 0.53 11.52
N TRP A 559 19.56 0.72 10.49
CA TRP A 559 21.00 0.91 10.61
C TRP A 559 21.40 2.25 9.98
N PRO A 560 21.46 3.33 10.78
CA PRO A 560 22.08 4.56 10.31
C PRO A 560 23.56 4.26 10.04
N ARG A 561 24.09 4.68 8.89
CA ARG A 561 25.47 4.39 8.40
C ARG A 561 26.58 4.56 9.45
N TYR A 562 26.32 5.29 10.53
CA TYR A 562 27.19 5.47 11.68
C TYR A 562 26.42 5.15 12.98
N GLY A 563 26.29 3.87 13.33
CA GLY A 563 25.60 3.46 14.55
C GLY A 563 25.48 1.96 14.76
N LYS A 564 24.94 1.56 15.92
CA LYS A 564 24.47 0.19 16.16
C LYS A 564 23.11 0.00 15.50
N PRO A 565 22.81 -1.19 14.93
CA PRO A 565 21.48 -1.47 14.41
C PRO A 565 20.45 -1.38 15.53
N GLN A 566 19.37 -0.64 15.28
CA GLN A 566 18.21 -0.53 16.16
C GLN A 566 17.16 -1.52 15.70
N LEU A 567 16.69 -2.37 16.61
CA LEU A 567 15.66 -3.36 16.34
C LEU A 567 14.38 -2.99 17.07
N GLU A 568 13.28 -3.00 16.34
CA GLU A 568 11.95 -2.71 16.88
C GLU A 568 10.98 -3.80 16.39
N ASN A 569 10.31 -4.45 17.33
CA ASN A 569 9.13 -5.27 16.99
C ASN A 569 7.91 -4.35 16.95
N ARG A 570 7.39 -4.11 15.75
CA ARG A 570 6.23 -3.26 15.48
C ARG A 570 4.90 -3.98 15.67
N PHE A 571 4.94 -5.29 15.91
CA PHE A 571 3.74 -6.04 16.23
C PHE A 571 3.41 -5.86 17.72
N ARG A 572 2.18 -5.42 17.99
CA ARG A 572 1.63 -5.43 19.34
C ARG A 572 0.89 -6.76 19.55
N PRO A 573 1.24 -7.54 20.59
CA PRO A 573 0.49 -8.76 20.90
C PRO A 573 -0.98 -8.45 21.14
N SER A 574 -1.84 -9.42 20.80
CA SER A 574 -3.29 -9.27 20.95
C SER A 574 -3.74 -9.34 22.41
N ARG A 575 -2.93 -9.92 23.29
CA ARG A 575 -3.25 -10.16 24.69
C ARG A 575 -2.07 -9.77 25.57
N ASP A 576 -2.38 -9.00 26.61
CA ASP A 576 -1.43 -8.62 27.66
C ASP A 576 -1.51 -9.56 28.89
N GLN A 577 -2.38 -10.57 28.85
CA GLN A 577 -2.68 -11.45 30.00
C GLN A 577 -2.59 -12.93 29.64
N GLU A 578 -2.28 -13.74 30.64
CA GLU A 578 -2.22 -15.19 30.52
C GLU A 578 -3.56 -15.79 30.09
N ALA A 579 -3.53 -16.71 29.13
CA ALA A 579 -4.72 -17.37 28.62
C ALA A 579 -4.49 -18.87 28.40
N VAL A 580 -5.48 -19.69 28.74
CA VAL A 580 -5.41 -21.14 28.57
C VAL A 580 -5.28 -21.50 27.08
N ILE A 581 -4.36 -22.40 26.74
CA ILE A 581 -4.18 -22.87 25.36
C ILE A 581 -5.16 -24.02 25.08
N ILE A 582 -5.69 -24.12 23.86
CA ILE A 582 -6.46 -25.30 23.45
C ILE A 582 -5.56 -26.55 23.60
N PRO A 583 -5.94 -27.59 24.37
CA PRO A 583 -5.04 -28.69 24.71
C PRO A 583 -4.32 -29.31 23.52
N LYS A 584 -5.04 -29.60 22.43
CA LYS A 584 -4.48 -30.19 21.21
C LYS A 584 -3.48 -29.27 20.49
N ASP A 585 -3.69 -27.96 20.55
CA ASP A 585 -2.74 -26.98 19.98
C ASP A 585 -1.51 -26.84 20.88
N GLY A 586 -1.70 -26.95 22.20
CA GLY A 586 -0.62 -26.97 23.20
C GLY A 586 0.29 -28.19 23.06
N GLU A 587 -0.24 -29.37 22.76
CA GLU A 587 0.56 -30.56 22.45
C GLU A 587 1.48 -30.34 21.23
N ILE A 588 0.96 -29.72 20.17
CA ILE A 588 1.76 -29.40 18.97
C ILE A 588 2.86 -28.39 19.34
N PHE A 589 2.53 -27.36 20.12
CA PHE A 589 3.51 -26.38 20.57
C PHE A 589 4.63 -27.04 21.38
N GLU A 590 4.30 -27.87 22.37
CA GLU A 590 5.28 -28.55 23.23
C GLU A 590 6.15 -29.55 22.49
N SER A 591 5.62 -30.13 21.41
CA SER A 591 6.41 -30.97 20.54
C SER A 591 7.58 -30.20 19.88
N ILE A 592 7.50 -28.86 19.83
CA ILE A 592 8.55 -27.95 19.31
C ILE A 592 9.37 -27.37 20.47
N TRP A 593 8.70 -26.78 21.46
CA TRP A 593 9.30 -26.14 22.63
C TRP A 593 8.73 -26.76 23.90
N PRO A 594 9.36 -27.81 24.44
CA PRO A 594 8.91 -28.46 25.66
C PRO A 594 8.88 -27.48 26.84
N SER A 595 7.77 -27.45 27.59
CA SER A 595 7.61 -26.63 28.79
C SER A 595 7.22 -27.52 29.97
N THR A 596 7.76 -27.23 31.15
CA THR A 596 7.41 -27.90 32.41
C THR A 596 6.27 -27.20 33.15
N ARG A 597 5.70 -26.13 32.57
CA ARG A 597 4.71 -25.26 33.23
C ARG A 597 3.29 -25.84 33.15
N GLU A 598 2.64 -26.00 34.30
CA GLU A 598 1.22 -26.33 34.42
C GLU A 598 0.45 -25.26 35.22
N PRO A 599 -0.74 -24.78 34.78
CA PRO A 599 -1.41 -25.10 33.52
C PRO A 599 -0.75 -24.43 32.30
N LYS A 600 -0.91 -25.06 31.13
CA LYS A 600 -0.39 -24.55 29.84
C LYS A 600 -1.12 -23.26 29.45
N THR A 601 -0.51 -22.15 29.81
CA THR A 601 -1.01 -20.80 29.56
C THR A 601 -0.07 -20.08 28.60
N TRP A 602 -0.67 -19.34 27.67
CA TRP A 602 0.03 -18.47 26.75
C TRP A 602 0.24 -17.09 27.40
N PRO A 603 1.39 -16.42 27.21
CA PRO A 603 2.53 -16.83 26.39
C PRO A 603 3.41 -17.90 27.06
N LEU A 604 3.81 -18.90 26.26
CA LEU A 604 4.84 -19.87 26.65
C LEU A 604 6.22 -19.38 26.19
N GLU A 605 7.29 -19.92 26.79
CA GLU A 605 8.65 -19.67 26.32
C GLU A 605 8.87 -20.33 24.95
N TRP A 606 9.46 -19.57 24.02
CA TRP A 606 9.84 -20.05 22.70
C TRP A 606 11.06 -19.27 22.22
N CYS A 607 11.77 -19.84 21.26
CA CYS A 607 12.82 -19.18 20.52
C CYS A 607 12.73 -19.57 19.05
N SER A 608 13.18 -18.67 18.18
CA SER A 608 13.29 -18.98 16.76
C SER A 608 14.32 -20.10 16.53
N TRP A 609 14.12 -20.86 15.46
CA TRP A 609 15.16 -21.80 15.01
C TRP A 609 16.26 -21.02 14.29
N PRO A 610 17.54 -21.25 14.65
CA PRO A 610 18.65 -20.50 14.07
C PRO A 610 18.83 -20.83 12.59
N LEU A 611 19.41 -19.89 11.85
CA LEU A 611 19.84 -20.13 10.47
C LEU A 611 21.04 -21.08 10.48
N GLN A 612 20.97 -22.14 9.68
CA GLN A 612 22.06 -23.10 9.48
C GLN A 612 23.12 -22.61 8.48
#